data_AF-A0A416EII4-F1
#
_entry.id   AF-A0A416EII4-F1
#
_cell.length_a   1.000
_cell.length_b   1.000
_cell.length_c   1.000
_cell.angle_alpha   90.00
_cell.angle_beta   90.00
_cell.angle_gamma   90.00
#
_symmetry.space_group_name_H-M   'P 1'
#
loop_
_entity.id
_entity.type
_entity.pdbx_description
1 polymer ?
#
loop_
_entity_poly.entity_id
_entity_poly.type
_entity_poly.pdbx_seq_one_letter_code
_entity_poly.pdbx_strand_id
1 'polypeptide(L)'
;MYLGITKLAELIVLVAKNVSEKSWCTQMNIGPILGIKETDNFFGEINVMDDSGYRYIVIGNTKNNLTVIRGRKTKKEDHMCYMFLYWENCEYQNNKEIWKYECFPEQNEIAKRLQKVYECIPLISMDKHNSDSDEFWYEIRNQKSLEYLSKVVKKYADVIAADERSAEEIFADRPY
;
A
#
# COMPACT_ATOMS: atom_id res chain seq x y z
N MET A 1 6.98 -15.39 -9.30
CA MET A 1 6.13 -14.36 -8.65
C MET A 1 4.86 -15.05 -8.16
N TYR A 2 4.39 -14.73 -6.96
CA TYR A 2 3.19 -15.32 -6.37
C TYR A 2 1.95 -14.99 -7.23
N LEU A 3 1.03 -15.94 -7.32
CA LEU A 3 -0.18 -15.78 -8.12
C LEU A 3 -0.97 -14.55 -7.63
N GLY A 4 -1.44 -13.73 -8.58
CA GLY A 4 -2.21 -12.51 -8.28
C GLY A 4 -1.38 -11.26 -8.02
N ILE A 5 -0.07 -11.34 -7.73
CA ILE A 5 0.74 -10.14 -7.45
C ILE A 5 0.82 -9.20 -8.67
N THR A 6 1.01 -9.73 -9.87
CA THR A 6 1.06 -8.88 -11.09
C THR A 6 -0.24 -8.11 -11.31
N LYS A 7 -1.38 -8.79 -11.11
CA LYS A 7 -2.72 -8.20 -11.24
C LYS A 7 -3.03 -7.23 -10.10
N LEU A 8 -2.57 -7.53 -8.88
CA LEU A 8 -2.68 -6.61 -7.74
C LEU A 8 -1.89 -5.32 -7.99
N ALA A 9 -0.66 -5.43 -8.52
CA ALA A 9 0.15 -4.30 -8.87
C ALA A 9 -0.49 -3.44 -9.96
N GLU A 10 -1.12 -4.08 -10.96
CA GLU A 10 -1.89 -3.40 -12.00
C GLU A 10 -3.05 -2.58 -11.42
N LEU A 11 -3.83 -3.18 -10.53
CA LEU A 11 -4.92 -2.49 -9.85
C LEU A 11 -4.41 -1.30 -9.01
N ILE A 12 -3.28 -1.45 -8.32
CA ILE A 12 -2.65 -0.35 -7.58
C ILE A 12 -2.24 0.79 -8.52
N VAL A 13 -1.70 0.49 -9.70
CA VAL A 13 -1.35 1.51 -10.71
C VAL A 13 -2.60 2.23 -11.24
N LEU A 14 -3.69 1.51 -11.49
CA LEU A 14 -4.95 2.13 -11.94
C LEU A 14 -5.50 3.09 -10.87
N VAL A 15 -5.47 2.67 -9.60
CA VAL A 15 -5.88 3.49 -8.48
C VAL A 15 -4.95 4.70 -8.31
N ALA A 16 -3.64 4.49 -8.41
CA ALA A 16 -2.62 5.54 -8.35
C ALA A 16 -2.84 6.64 -9.40
N LYS A 17 -3.10 6.24 -10.66
CA LYS A 17 -3.43 7.18 -11.73
C LYS A 17 -4.67 7.99 -11.39
N ASN A 18 -5.75 7.31 -10.99
CA ASN A 18 -7.01 7.96 -10.66
C ASN A 18 -6.90 8.93 -9.45
N VAL A 19 -6.13 8.60 -8.41
CA VAL A 19 -5.93 9.54 -7.29
C VAL A 19 -5.07 10.74 -7.69
N SER A 20 -4.11 10.56 -8.61
CA SER A 20 -3.26 11.67 -9.08
C SER A 20 -3.96 12.62 -10.05
N GLU A 21 -4.98 12.15 -10.77
CA GLU A 21 -5.81 12.97 -11.67
C GLU A 21 -6.86 13.81 -10.93
N LYS A 22 -7.25 13.40 -9.71
CA LYS A 22 -8.23 14.12 -8.88
C LYS A 22 -7.53 15.25 -8.10
N SER A 23 -8.03 16.48 -8.24
CA SER A 23 -7.40 17.67 -7.63
C SER A 23 -7.44 17.64 -6.10
N TRP A 24 -6.25 17.79 -5.50
CA TRP A 24 -5.95 18.08 -4.09
C TRP A 24 -6.37 16.97 -3.11
N CYS A 25 -5.38 16.30 -2.51
CA CYS A 25 -5.53 15.34 -1.41
C CYS A 25 -6.56 14.23 -1.67
N THR A 26 -6.20 13.27 -2.54
CA THR A 26 -7.03 12.10 -2.79
C THR A 26 -6.40 10.84 -2.22
N GLN A 27 -7.21 10.04 -1.52
CA GLN A 27 -6.82 8.77 -0.93
C GLN A 27 -7.81 7.67 -1.36
N MET A 28 -7.30 6.48 -1.70
CA MET A 28 -8.13 5.31 -2.03
C MET A 28 -7.59 4.01 -1.44
N ASN A 29 -8.50 3.18 -0.92
CA ASN A 29 -8.20 1.87 -0.35
C ASN A 29 -8.49 0.76 -1.37
N ILE A 30 -7.53 -0.15 -1.58
CA ILE A 30 -7.69 -1.32 -2.47
C ILE A 30 -8.67 -2.34 -1.89
N GLY A 31 -8.76 -2.45 -0.56
CA GLY A 31 -9.58 -3.46 0.12
C GLY A 31 -11.06 -3.41 -0.29
N PRO A 32 -11.71 -2.24 -0.16
CA PRO A 32 -13.06 -2.03 -0.66
C PRO A 32 -13.21 -2.38 -2.14
N ILE A 33 -12.26 -2.04 -3.01
CA ILE A 33 -12.31 -2.36 -4.45
C ILE A 33 -12.47 -3.87 -4.68
N LEU A 34 -11.65 -4.65 -3.98
CA LEU A 34 -11.65 -6.12 -4.03
C LEU A 34 -12.76 -6.77 -3.19
N GLY A 35 -13.62 -5.99 -2.54
CA GLY A 35 -14.64 -6.51 -1.60
C GLY A 35 -14.05 -7.14 -0.34
N ILE A 36 -12.78 -6.86 -0.04
CA ILE A 36 -12.12 -7.29 1.20
C ILE A 36 -12.68 -6.45 2.33
N LYS A 37 -13.40 -7.11 3.23
CA LYS A 37 -13.89 -6.50 4.47
C LYS A 37 -12.84 -6.68 5.56
N GLU A 38 -12.66 -5.64 6.37
CA GLU A 38 -11.95 -5.77 7.63
C GLU A 38 -12.69 -6.75 8.54
N THR A 39 -11.93 -7.62 9.20
CA THR A 39 -12.47 -8.60 10.13
C THR A 39 -11.65 -8.62 11.40
N ASP A 40 -12.16 -9.34 12.40
CA ASP A 40 -11.51 -9.51 13.68
C ASP A 40 -10.08 -10.07 13.60
N ASN A 41 -9.73 -10.73 12.51
CA ASN A 41 -8.44 -11.37 12.29
C ASN A 41 -7.67 -10.77 11.10
N PHE A 42 -8.18 -9.70 10.49
CA PHE A 42 -7.58 -9.07 9.32
C PHE A 42 -7.90 -7.56 9.25
N PHE A 43 -6.87 -6.74 9.49
CA PHE A 43 -6.93 -5.27 9.50
C PHE A 43 -5.98 -4.60 8.51
N GLY A 44 -5.32 -5.40 7.67
CA GLY A 44 -4.36 -4.89 6.70
C GLY A 44 -5.06 -4.23 5.53
N GLU A 45 -4.64 -3.01 5.23
CA GLU A 45 -5.04 -2.29 4.02
C GLU A 45 -3.86 -2.14 3.07
N ILE A 46 -4.19 -1.98 1.79
CA ILE A 46 -3.31 -1.34 0.82
C ILE A 46 -3.99 -0.03 0.49
N ASN A 47 -3.32 1.07 0.77
CA ASN A 47 -3.82 2.41 0.56
C ASN A 47 -2.89 3.19 -0.38
N VAL A 48 -3.49 3.98 -1.26
CA VAL A 48 -2.79 4.84 -2.21
C VAL A 48 -3.26 6.28 -1.97
N MET A 49 -2.32 7.22 -1.89
CA MET A 49 -2.60 8.64 -1.64
C MET A 49 -1.73 9.55 -2.50
N ASP A 50 -2.34 10.62 -2.99
CA ASP A 50 -1.66 11.80 -3.54
C ASP A 50 -2.16 13.07 -2.83
N ASP A 51 -1.27 13.77 -2.14
CA ASP A 51 -1.56 15.00 -1.39
C ASP A 51 -0.97 16.26 -2.03
N SER A 52 -0.54 16.21 -3.30
CA SER A 52 0.09 17.34 -4.02
C SER A 52 1.40 17.88 -3.40
N GLY A 53 1.82 17.37 -2.24
CA GLY A 53 3.13 17.60 -1.63
C GLY A 53 3.90 16.30 -1.38
N TYR A 54 3.20 15.17 -1.29
CA TYR A 54 3.77 13.83 -1.21
C TYR A 54 2.79 12.80 -1.78
N ARG A 55 3.33 11.66 -2.18
CA ARG A 55 2.58 10.51 -2.71
C ARG A 55 3.05 9.24 -2.04
N TYR A 56 2.15 8.29 -1.80
CA TYR A 56 2.55 7.02 -1.23
C TYR A 56 1.62 5.84 -1.56
N ILE A 57 2.20 4.65 -1.44
CA ILE A 57 1.49 3.37 -1.36
C ILE A 57 1.87 2.75 -0.01
N VAL A 58 0.91 2.56 0.87
CA VAL A 58 1.11 2.00 2.21
C VAL A 58 0.42 0.65 2.36
N ILE A 59 1.06 -0.27 3.06
CA ILE A 59 0.57 -1.62 3.35
C ILE A 59 0.57 -1.83 4.85
N GLY A 60 -0.49 -2.41 5.39
CA GLY A 60 -0.58 -2.80 6.79
C GLY A 60 -1.70 -2.07 7.52
N ASN A 61 -1.57 -1.88 8.82
CA ASN A 61 -2.57 -1.16 9.60
C ASN A 61 -2.06 0.25 9.90
N THR A 62 -2.59 1.27 9.20
CA THR A 62 -2.21 2.68 9.41
C THR A 62 -3.02 3.38 10.50
N LYS A 63 -4.08 2.73 10.97
CA LYS A 63 -4.94 3.25 12.04
C LYS A 63 -4.06 3.40 13.28
N ASN A 64 -4.22 4.48 14.03
CA ASN A 64 -3.43 4.70 15.26
C ASN A 64 -4.15 4.07 16.48
N ASN A 65 -3.47 4.03 17.64
CA ASN A 65 -4.01 3.58 18.94
C ASN A 65 -5.34 4.24 19.38
N LEU A 66 -5.74 5.33 18.70
CA LEU A 66 -6.94 6.12 18.97
C LEU A 66 -8.16 5.65 18.16
N THR A 67 -8.00 4.69 17.28
CA THR A 67 -9.08 4.23 16.39
C THR A 67 -9.93 3.20 17.11
N VAL A 68 -11.25 3.38 17.06
CA VAL A 68 -12.18 2.39 17.64
C VAL A 68 -12.29 1.23 16.67
N ILE A 69 -11.70 0.09 17.01
CA ILE A 69 -11.93 -1.18 16.33
C ILE A 69 -12.95 -1.95 17.15
N ARG A 70 -14.12 -2.25 16.57
CA ARG A 70 -15.20 -3.04 17.19
C ARG A 70 -15.82 -2.42 18.47
N GLY A 71 -16.06 -1.10 18.49
CA GLY A 71 -16.65 -0.43 19.66
C GLY A 71 -15.74 -0.41 20.90
N ARG A 72 -14.50 -0.93 20.81
CA ARG A 72 -13.46 -0.82 21.83
C ARG A 72 -12.26 -0.05 21.30
N LYS A 73 -11.51 0.58 22.21
CA LYS A 73 -10.23 1.20 21.85
C LYS A 73 -9.24 0.11 21.40
N THR A 74 -8.53 0.35 20.30
CA THR A 74 -7.37 -0.45 19.90
C THR A 74 -6.31 -0.39 21.00
N LYS A 75 -5.72 -1.54 21.32
CA LYS A 75 -4.51 -1.61 22.13
C LYS A 75 -3.28 -1.46 21.23
N LYS A 76 -2.15 -1.10 21.82
CA LYS A 76 -0.85 -1.05 21.12
C LYS A 76 -0.46 -2.40 20.49
N GLU A 77 -0.93 -3.49 21.09
CA GLU A 77 -0.75 -4.87 20.63
C GLU A 77 -1.60 -5.18 19.37
N ASP A 78 -2.70 -4.46 19.17
CA ASP A 78 -3.57 -4.61 17.99
C ASP A 78 -2.98 -3.91 16.75
N HIS A 79 -1.98 -3.04 16.94
CA HIS A 79 -1.23 -2.40 15.85
C HIS A 79 -0.10 -3.29 15.39
N MET A 80 -0.41 -4.10 14.39
CA MET A 80 0.50 -5.07 13.80
C MET A 80 1.53 -4.46 12.83
N CYS A 81 1.71 -3.15 12.85
CA CYS A 81 2.55 -2.31 11.97
C CYS A 81 1.98 -1.94 10.60
N TYR A 82 2.58 -0.92 9.99
CA TYR A 82 2.48 -0.65 8.55
C TYR A 82 3.86 -0.36 7.94
N MET A 83 3.92 -0.41 6.61
CA MET A 83 5.07 0.02 5.83
C MET A 83 4.63 0.80 4.59
N PHE A 84 5.46 1.74 4.15
CA PHE A 84 5.34 2.32 2.82
C PHE A 84 6.03 1.39 1.80
N LEU A 85 5.23 0.85 0.88
CA LEU A 85 5.70 0.18 -0.35
C LEU A 85 6.30 1.20 -1.32
N TYR A 86 5.87 2.45 -1.18
CA TYR A 86 6.38 3.61 -1.89
C TYR A 86 6.02 4.87 -1.11
N TRP A 87 6.94 5.82 -1.08
CA TRP A 87 6.72 7.17 -0.61
C TRP A 87 7.65 8.10 -1.39
N GLU A 88 7.18 9.29 -1.75
CA GLU A 88 8.03 10.37 -2.25
C GLU A 88 7.48 11.71 -1.75
N ASN A 89 8.38 12.67 -1.55
CA ASN A 89 7.98 14.08 -1.46
C ASN A 89 8.16 14.74 -2.81
N CYS A 90 7.30 15.72 -3.11
CA CYS A 90 7.55 16.63 -4.20
C CYS A 90 8.78 17.48 -3.90
N GLU A 91 9.78 17.45 -4.77
CA GLU A 91 10.85 18.44 -4.75
C GLU A 91 10.38 19.70 -5.48
N TYR A 92 10.81 20.87 -5.01
CA TYR A 92 10.52 22.14 -5.68
C TYR A 92 11.83 22.73 -6.21
N GLN A 93 11.94 22.86 -7.52
CA GLN A 93 13.04 23.57 -8.16
C GLN A 93 12.48 24.60 -9.15
N ASN A 94 12.92 25.86 -9.03
CA ASN A 94 12.49 26.97 -9.89
C ASN A 94 10.95 27.13 -9.98
N ASN A 95 10.25 27.01 -8.85
CA ASN A 95 8.78 27.05 -8.75
C ASN A 95 8.06 25.98 -9.58
N LYS A 96 8.74 24.86 -9.86
CA LYS A 96 8.15 23.68 -10.49
C LYS A 96 8.27 22.49 -9.56
N GLU A 97 7.21 21.71 -9.51
CA GLU A 97 7.17 20.42 -8.89
C GLU A 97 8.03 19.43 -9.67
N ILE A 98 8.90 18.73 -8.96
CA ILE A 98 9.71 17.64 -9.48
C ILE A 98 9.36 16.40 -8.68
N TRP A 99 8.85 15.41 -9.42
CA TRP A 99 8.48 14.11 -8.91
C TRP A 99 9.47 13.07 -9.46
N LYS A 100 9.78 12.03 -8.69
CA LYS A 100 10.69 10.96 -9.15
C LYS A 100 10.04 10.18 -10.29
N TYR A 101 8.73 9.96 -10.21
CA TYR A 101 7.90 9.36 -11.24
C TYR A 101 6.89 10.37 -11.76
N GLU A 102 6.46 10.23 -13.01
CA GLU A 102 5.39 11.08 -13.57
C GLU A 102 4.10 11.02 -12.73
N CYS A 103 3.83 9.86 -12.13
CA CYS A 103 2.68 9.60 -11.28
C CYS A 103 3.10 8.75 -10.07
N PHE A 104 3.29 7.44 -10.28
CA PHE A 104 3.73 6.45 -9.30
C PHE A 104 4.68 5.44 -9.98
N PRO A 105 5.39 4.57 -9.23
CA PRO A 105 6.21 3.53 -9.82
C PRO A 105 5.43 2.62 -10.77
N GLU A 106 6.11 2.09 -11.79
CA GLU A 106 5.47 1.20 -12.77
C GLU A 106 5.00 -0.12 -12.15
N GLN A 107 4.04 -0.78 -12.82
CA GLN A 107 3.46 -2.06 -12.40
C GLN A 107 4.53 -3.10 -12.04
N ASN A 108 5.56 -3.26 -12.89
CA ASN A 108 6.62 -4.26 -12.67
C ASN A 108 7.42 -3.96 -11.38
N GLU A 109 7.64 -2.69 -11.07
CA GLU A 109 8.36 -2.29 -9.87
C GLU A 109 7.50 -2.52 -8.62
N ILE A 110 6.22 -2.13 -8.65
CA ILE A 110 5.26 -2.41 -7.57
C ILE A 110 5.15 -3.92 -7.34
N ALA A 111 5.03 -4.72 -8.41
CA ALA A 111 4.95 -6.17 -8.34
C ALA A 111 6.20 -6.80 -7.70
N LYS A 112 7.41 -6.33 -8.05
CA LYS A 112 8.66 -6.78 -7.42
C LYS A 112 8.73 -6.42 -5.94
N ARG A 113 8.30 -5.21 -5.56
CA ARG A 113 8.26 -4.77 -4.16
C ARG A 113 7.25 -5.62 -3.36
N LEU A 114 6.05 -5.84 -3.89
CA LEU A 114 5.04 -6.74 -3.29
C LEU A 114 5.56 -8.17 -3.15
N GLN A 115 6.27 -8.70 -4.15
CA GLN A 115 6.88 -10.03 -4.09
C GLN A 115 7.86 -10.13 -2.92
N LYS A 116 8.73 -9.14 -2.74
CA LYS A 116 9.67 -9.10 -1.60
C LYS A 116 8.92 -9.10 -0.27
N VAL A 117 7.89 -8.28 -0.13
CA VAL A 117 7.06 -8.24 1.10
C VAL A 117 6.38 -9.59 1.35
N TYR A 118 5.82 -10.22 0.32
CA TYR A 118 5.25 -11.57 0.42
C TYR A 118 6.29 -12.60 0.88
N GLU A 119 7.52 -12.54 0.37
CA GLU A 119 8.64 -13.40 0.76
C GLU A 119 9.27 -13.03 2.11
N CYS A 120 8.70 -12.06 2.83
CA CYS A 120 9.24 -11.50 4.07
C CYS A 120 10.67 -10.94 3.90
N ILE A 121 11.02 -10.50 2.70
CA ILE A 121 12.28 -9.82 2.39
C ILE A 121 12.05 -8.32 2.60
N PRO A 122 12.79 -7.67 3.50
CA PRO A 122 12.62 -6.25 3.76
C PRO A 122 13.14 -5.41 2.59
N LEU A 123 12.38 -4.37 2.22
CA LEU A 123 12.75 -3.42 1.15
C LEU A 123 13.93 -2.52 1.54
N ILE A 124 14.08 -2.24 2.84
CA ILE A 124 15.26 -1.59 3.41
C ILE A 124 16.04 -2.67 4.16
N SER A 125 17.35 -2.74 3.94
CA SER A 125 18.18 -3.73 4.63
C SER A 125 18.08 -3.60 6.16
N MET A 126 18.11 -4.75 6.86
CA MET A 126 17.87 -4.82 8.31
C MET A 126 18.96 -4.18 9.18
N ASP A 127 20.08 -3.80 8.59
CA ASP A 127 21.20 -3.07 9.19
C ASP A 127 21.12 -1.54 9.00
N LYS A 128 20.20 -1.03 8.18
CA LYS A 128 20.01 0.42 7.94
C LYS A 128 18.92 1.03 8.81
N HIS A 129 18.84 2.33 8.97
CA HIS A 129 17.69 3.01 9.59
C HIS A 129 16.60 3.30 8.56
N ASN A 130 15.35 3.52 9.01
CA ASN A 130 14.26 3.90 8.09
C ASN A 130 14.53 5.25 7.41
N SER A 131 15.22 6.17 8.10
CA SER A 131 15.62 7.47 7.55
C SER A 131 16.66 7.37 6.42
N ASP A 132 17.25 6.19 6.21
CA ASP A 132 18.26 5.99 5.17
C ASP A 132 17.63 5.63 3.82
N SER A 133 16.30 5.63 3.73
CA SER A 133 15.57 5.41 2.48
C SER A 133 14.61 6.56 2.21
N ASP A 134 14.82 7.22 1.08
CA ASP A 134 13.94 8.28 0.60
C ASP A 134 12.61 7.76 0.05
N GLU A 135 12.40 6.43 0.00
CA GLU A 135 11.26 5.79 -0.65
C GLU A 135 10.46 4.80 0.21
N PHE A 136 11.07 4.25 1.25
CA PHE A 136 10.47 3.18 2.03
C PHE A 136 10.58 3.50 3.51
N TRP A 137 9.56 3.16 4.28
CA TRP A 137 9.58 3.35 5.73
C TRP A 137 8.71 2.30 6.42
N TYR A 138 9.11 1.88 7.62
CA TYR A 138 8.45 0.84 8.42
C TYR A 138 8.07 1.40 9.78
N GLU A 139 6.86 1.13 10.28
CA GLU A 139 6.51 1.48 11.66
C GLU A 139 7.28 0.61 12.65
N ILE A 140 7.34 -0.69 12.39
CA ILE A 140 8.05 -1.67 13.19
C ILE A 140 8.78 -2.62 12.24
N ARG A 141 10.11 -2.71 12.38
CA ARG A 141 10.95 -3.54 11.51
C ARG A 141 11.48 -4.77 12.24
N ASN A 142 10.64 -5.80 12.37
CA ASN A 142 11.02 -7.11 12.90
C ASN A 142 10.34 -8.24 12.11
N GLN A 143 10.77 -9.48 12.34
CA GLN A 143 10.27 -10.64 11.62
C GLN A 143 8.74 -10.83 11.71
N LYS A 144 8.16 -10.65 12.90
CA LYS A 144 6.69 -10.77 13.09
C LYS A 144 5.91 -9.73 12.28
N SER A 145 6.47 -8.53 12.17
CA SER A 145 5.90 -7.43 11.40
C SER A 145 5.97 -7.72 9.89
N LEU A 146 7.08 -8.26 9.40
CA LEU A 146 7.23 -8.71 8.01
C LEU A 146 6.26 -9.86 7.68
N GLU A 147 6.09 -10.82 8.58
CA GLU A 147 5.12 -11.92 8.42
C GLU A 147 3.68 -11.42 8.38
N TYR A 148 3.35 -10.41 9.19
CA TYR A 148 2.05 -9.76 9.13
C TYR A 148 1.83 -9.09 7.76
N LEU A 149 2.78 -8.28 7.31
CA LEU A 149 2.70 -7.58 6.01
C LEU A 149 2.63 -8.58 4.84
N SER A 150 3.38 -9.68 4.90
CA SER A 150 3.29 -10.79 3.95
C SER A 150 1.88 -11.39 3.89
N LYS A 151 1.22 -11.62 5.04
CA LYS A 151 -0.18 -12.10 5.09
C LYS A 151 -1.15 -11.09 4.47
N VAL A 152 -0.91 -9.79 4.64
CA VAL A 152 -1.71 -8.74 3.99
C VAL A 152 -1.56 -8.85 2.48
N VAL A 153 -0.34 -8.82 1.95
CA VAL A 153 -0.08 -8.97 0.50
C VAL A 153 -0.69 -10.26 -0.04
N LYS A 154 -0.49 -11.39 0.66
CA LYS A 154 -1.04 -12.68 0.27
C LYS A 154 -2.56 -12.64 0.17
N LYS A 155 -3.25 -12.07 1.17
CA LYS A 155 -4.72 -11.98 1.17
C LYS A 155 -5.24 -11.21 -0.03
N TYR A 156 -4.62 -10.07 -0.36
CA TYR A 156 -5.02 -9.27 -1.51
C TYR A 156 -4.72 -9.98 -2.83
N ALA A 157 -3.55 -10.61 -2.94
CA ALA A 157 -3.14 -11.37 -4.11
C ALA A 157 -4.06 -12.59 -4.35
N ASP A 158 -4.44 -13.33 -3.30
CA ASP A 158 -5.36 -14.46 -3.39
C ASP A 158 -6.75 -14.02 -3.89
N VAL A 159 -7.28 -12.92 -3.35
CA VAL A 159 -8.61 -12.43 -3.71
C VAL A 159 -8.64 -11.98 -5.17
N ILE A 160 -7.66 -11.18 -5.60
CA ILE A 160 -7.64 -10.70 -6.98
C ILE A 160 -7.31 -11.80 -7.99
N ALA A 161 -6.55 -12.82 -7.59
CA ALA A 161 -6.27 -14.00 -8.41
C ALA A 161 -7.50 -14.88 -8.64
N ALA A 162 -8.40 -14.94 -7.65
CA ALA A 162 -9.65 -15.69 -7.76
C ALA A 162 -10.75 -14.94 -8.53
N ASP A 163 -10.57 -13.64 -8.77
CA ASP A 163 -11.48 -12.85 -9.60
C ASP A 163 -11.15 -13.07 -11.08
N GLU A 164 -12.12 -13.49 -11.88
CA GLU A 164 -11.92 -13.77 -13.32
C GLU A 164 -11.77 -12.48 -14.16
N ARG A 165 -12.28 -11.36 -13.66
CA ARG A 165 -12.25 -10.05 -14.34
C ARG A 165 -10.83 -9.50 -14.42
N SER A 166 -10.51 -8.66 -15.40
CA SER A 166 -9.24 -7.94 -15.45
C SER A 166 -9.10 -6.91 -14.32
N ALA A 167 -7.90 -6.38 -14.11
CA ALA A 167 -7.71 -5.31 -13.11
C ALA A 167 -8.51 -4.04 -13.47
N GLU A 168 -8.61 -3.71 -14.77
CA GLU A 168 -9.40 -2.61 -15.30
C GLU A 168 -10.90 -2.81 -15.08
N GLU A 169 -11.40 -4.01 -15.34
CA GLU A 169 -12.80 -4.36 -15.10
C GLU A 169 -13.15 -4.26 -13.61
N ILE A 170 -12.30 -4.78 -12.73
CA ILE A 170 -12.45 -4.65 -11.28
C ILE A 170 -12.43 -3.18 -10.85
N PHE A 171 -11.53 -2.39 -11.42
CA PHE A 171 -11.40 -0.97 -11.10
C PHE A 171 -12.64 -0.17 -11.55
N ALA A 172 -13.19 -0.46 -12.73
CA ALA A 172 -14.32 0.26 -13.32
C ALA A 172 -15.68 -0.07 -12.65
N ASP A 173 -15.84 -1.29 -12.10
CA ASP A 173 -17.10 -1.79 -11.54
C ASP A 173 -17.51 -1.10 -10.21
N ARG A 174 -16.66 -0.23 -9.65
CA ARG A 174 -16.97 0.54 -8.44
C ARG A 174 -16.69 2.03 -8.65
N PRO A 175 -17.72 2.89 -8.75
CA PRO A 175 -17.50 4.33 -8.80
C PRO A 175 -16.99 4.82 -7.45
N TYR A 176 -15.84 5.51 -7.47
CA TYR A 176 -15.15 6.10 -6.31
C TYR A 176 -15.50 7.56 -6.10
#